data_AF-A0A370X0L4-F1
#
_entry.id   AF-A0A370X0L4-F1
#
_cell.length_a   1.000
_cell.length_b   1.000
_cell.length_c   1.000
_cell.angle_alpha   90.00
_cell.angle_beta   90.00
_cell.angle_gamma   90.00
#
_symmetry.space_group_name_H-M   'P 1'
#
loop_
_entity.id
_entity.type
_entity.pdbx_description
1 polymer ?
#
loop_
_entity_poly.entity_id
_entity_poly.type
_entity_poly.pdbx_seq_one_letter_code
_entity_poly.pdbx_strand_id
1 'polypeptide(L)'
;MSHVYAVSTGSCSMWLDMAVIALAVLQIVTLALLWRQGRRIERMLAGRHDESGSVPELLLINALNKIDHRLGVLEARTQQVDVPRRSVEIRATQMAMPTTGQHVVAHNYELAQQLAREGSDLEQLMTRCGLSRNEAELVLRLHAKRA
;
A
#
# COMPACT_ATOMS: atom_id res chain seq x y z
N MET A 1 -31.95 28.30 -52.97
CA MET A 1 -31.37 27.18 -52.21
C MET A 1 -30.64 27.64 -50.93
N SER A 2 -30.89 28.84 -50.38
CA SER A 2 -30.13 29.36 -49.23
C SER A 2 -30.84 29.23 -47.88
N HIS A 3 -32.14 28.92 -47.87
CA HIS A 3 -32.93 28.79 -46.64
C HIS A 3 -32.88 27.40 -45.99
N VAL A 4 -32.37 26.38 -46.70
CA VAL A 4 -32.26 25.00 -46.17
C VAL A 4 -31.08 24.86 -45.21
N TYR A 5 -30.00 25.63 -45.40
CA TYR A 5 -28.82 25.57 -44.55
C TYR A 5 -29.06 26.18 -43.15
N ALA A 6 -29.96 27.17 -43.03
CA ALA A 6 -30.21 27.88 -41.76
C ALA A 6 -31.02 27.06 -40.74
N VAL A 7 -31.94 26.20 -41.20
CA VAL A 7 -32.69 25.29 -40.31
C VAL A 7 -31.81 24.15 -39.82
N SER A 8 -30.87 23.69 -40.66
CA SER A 8 -29.94 22.62 -40.33
C SER A 8 -28.87 23.06 -39.32
N THR A 9 -28.40 24.32 -39.38
CA THR A 9 -27.40 24.84 -38.41
C THR A 9 -27.99 25.06 -37.02
N GLY A 10 -29.24 25.53 -36.92
CA GLY A 10 -29.93 25.71 -35.64
C GLY A 10 -30.14 24.40 -34.89
N SER A 11 -30.58 23.34 -35.60
CA SER A 11 -30.78 22.02 -35.01
C SER A 11 -29.47 21.37 -34.55
N CYS A 12 -28.38 21.60 -35.28
CA CYS A 12 -27.06 21.07 -34.95
C CYS A 12 -26.44 21.79 -33.73
N SER A 13 -26.61 23.11 -33.62
CA SER A 13 -26.18 23.89 -32.45
C SER A 13 -26.86 23.42 -31.17
N MET A 14 -28.19 23.24 -31.20
CA MET A 14 -28.93 22.76 -30.03
C MET A 14 -28.53 21.34 -29.60
N TRP A 15 -28.22 20.46 -30.56
CA TRP A 15 -27.72 19.11 -30.27
C TRP A 15 -26.33 19.12 -29.62
N LEU A 16 -25.45 20.01 -30.07
CA LEU A 16 -24.13 20.18 -29.47
C LEU A 16 -24.24 20.71 -28.03
N ASP A 17 -25.10 21.69 -27.78
CA ASP A 17 -25.32 22.22 -26.44
C ASP A 17 -25.85 21.14 -25.48
N MET A 18 -26.82 20.33 -25.93
CA MET A 18 -27.35 19.23 -25.13
C MET A 18 -26.30 18.13 -24.86
N ALA A 19 -25.45 17.83 -25.83
CA ALA A 19 -24.35 16.88 -25.66
C ALA A 19 -23.31 17.40 -24.65
N VAL A 20 -22.97 18.69 -24.71
CA VAL A 20 -22.04 19.33 -23.76
C VAL A 20 -22.63 19.34 -22.35
N ILE A 21 -23.90 19.68 -22.20
CA ILE A 21 -24.59 19.66 -20.90
C ILE A 21 -24.63 18.23 -20.34
N ALA A 22 -24.99 17.23 -21.16
CA ALA A 22 -25.00 15.84 -20.73
C ALA A 22 -23.63 15.35 -20.27
N LEU A 23 -22.56 15.71 -21.01
CA LEU A 23 -21.19 15.39 -20.63
C LEU A 23 -20.79 16.08 -19.33
N ALA A 24 -21.13 17.37 -19.16
CA ALA A 24 -20.84 18.11 -17.94
C ALA A 24 -21.56 17.50 -16.72
N VAL A 25 -22.84 17.12 -16.86
CA VAL A 25 -23.59 16.43 -15.81
C VAL A 25 -22.95 15.09 -15.47
N LEU A 26 -22.53 14.32 -16.48
CA LEU A 26 -21.83 13.05 -16.27
C LEU A 26 -20.53 13.24 -15.47
N GLN A 27 -19.71 14.25 -15.81
CA GLN A 27 -18.49 14.60 -15.07
C GLN A 27 -18.78 15.02 -13.62
N ILE A 28 -19.84 15.78 -13.39
CA ILE A 28 -20.26 16.18 -12.04
C ILE A 28 -20.69 14.95 -11.24
N VAL A 29 -21.43 14.03 -11.84
CA VAL A 29 -21.86 12.78 -11.19
C VAL A 29 -20.67 11.89 -10.87
N THR A 30 -19.71 11.72 -11.79
CA THR A 30 -18.50 10.93 -11.52
C THR A 30 -17.68 11.55 -10.40
N LEU A 31 -17.45 12.87 -10.41
CA LEU A 31 -16.79 13.57 -9.30
C LEU A 31 -17.55 13.38 -7.98
N ALA A 32 -18.87 13.53 -7.99
CA ALA A 32 -19.70 13.37 -6.81
C ALA A 32 -19.63 11.94 -6.26
N LEU A 33 -19.58 10.92 -7.13
CA LEU A 33 -19.43 9.52 -6.73
C LEU A 33 -18.04 9.23 -6.18
N LEU A 34 -16.97 9.70 -6.84
CA LEU A 34 -15.61 9.59 -6.32
C LEU A 34 -15.49 10.29 -4.96
N TRP A 35 -16.07 11.48 -4.83
CA TRP A 35 -16.06 12.21 -3.58
C TRP A 35 -16.90 11.51 -2.51
N ARG A 36 -18.00 10.85 -2.88
CA ARG A 36 -18.82 10.05 -1.96
C ARG A 36 -18.10 8.77 -1.53
N GLN A 37 -17.33 8.15 -2.42
CA GLN A 37 -16.48 6.99 -2.14
C GLN A 37 -15.31 7.39 -1.22
N GLY A 38 -14.59 8.47 -1.56
CA GLY A 38 -13.56 9.05 -0.70
C GLY A 38 -14.12 9.44 0.66
N ARG A 39 -15.29 10.09 0.70
CA ARG A 39 -15.98 10.40 1.95
C ARG A 39 -16.44 9.19 2.73
N ARG A 40 -16.68 8.02 2.11
CA ARG A 40 -16.96 6.78 2.86
C ARG A 40 -15.69 6.29 3.56
N ILE A 41 -14.54 6.41 2.89
CA ILE A 41 -13.22 6.09 3.48
C ILE A 41 -12.91 7.08 4.60
N GLU A 42 -13.04 8.38 4.33
CA GLU A 42 -12.88 9.46 5.31
C GLU A 42 -13.86 9.31 6.47
N ARG A 43 -15.11 8.88 6.28
CA ARG A 43 -16.03 8.66 7.42
C ARG A 43 -15.60 7.51 8.33
N MET A 44 -14.99 6.47 7.79
CA MET A 44 -14.38 5.41 8.60
C MET A 44 -13.15 5.90 9.37
N LEU A 45 -12.42 6.87 8.81
CA LEU A 45 -11.32 7.56 9.49
C LEU A 45 -11.81 8.67 10.45
N ALA A 46 -12.92 9.35 10.16
CA ALA A 46 -13.57 10.42 10.91
C ALA A 46 -14.20 9.90 12.19
N GLY A 47 -14.84 8.71 12.14
CA GLY A 47 -15.24 7.98 13.35
C GLY A 47 -14.07 7.55 14.23
N ARG A 48 -12.84 7.63 13.71
CA ARG A 48 -11.57 7.46 14.44
C ARG A 48 -10.85 8.79 14.72
N HIS A 49 -11.31 9.89 14.12
CA HIS A 49 -10.75 11.25 14.16
C HIS A 49 -11.52 12.17 15.11
N ASP A 50 -12.77 11.85 15.46
CA ASP A 50 -13.44 12.48 16.61
C ASP A 50 -12.69 12.19 17.93
N GLU A 51 -11.86 11.15 17.96
CA GLU A 51 -10.88 10.87 19.03
C GLU A 51 -9.45 11.33 18.70
N SER A 52 -9.23 11.97 17.54
CA SER A 52 -7.91 12.44 17.07
C SER A 52 -8.05 13.75 16.30
N GLY A 53 -8.84 14.68 16.85
CA GLY A 53 -8.84 16.08 16.45
C GLY A 53 -7.42 16.64 16.64
N SER A 54 -6.87 17.16 15.56
CA SER A 54 -5.43 17.37 15.31
C SER A 54 -4.68 16.05 15.14
N VAL A 55 -4.29 15.72 13.90
CA VAL A 55 -3.07 14.92 13.71
C VAL A 55 -1.93 15.87 14.12
N PRO A 56 -1.42 15.76 15.36
CA PRO A 56 -0.62 16.81 15.93
C PRO A 56 0.80 16.66 15.40
N GLU A 57 1.51 17.78 15.36
CA GLU A 57 2.97 17.88 15.31
C GLU A 57 3.67 16.78 16.14
N LEU A 58 3.05 16.31 17.23
CA LEU A 58 3.47 15.19 18.07
C LEU A 58 3.57 13.83 17.35
N LEU A 59 2.71 13.49 16.40
CA LEU A 59 2.80 12.25 15.61
C LEU A 59 3.96 12.33 14.62
N LEU A 60 4.21 13.52 14.08
CA LEU A 60 5.38 13.79 13.24
C LEU A 60 6.67 13.78 14.07
N ILE A 61 6.70 14.44 15.23
CA ILE A 61 7.84 14.48 16.15
C ILE A 61 8.13 13.08 16.70
N ASN A 62 7.11 12.27 17.01
CA ASN A 62 7.30 10.89 17.47
C ASN A 62 7.79 10.00 16.33
N ALA A 63 7.25 10.16 15.11
CA ALA A 63 7.81 9.48 13.93
C ALA A 63 9.27 9.88 13.68
N LEU A 64 9.61 11.17 13.82
CA LEU A 64 10.95 11.69 13.64
C LEU A 64 11.91 11.17 14.72
N ASN A 65 11.52 11.24 16.00
CA ASN A 65 12.31 10.74 17.13
C ASN A 65 12.52 9.22 17.03
N LYS A 66 11.51 8.49 16.56
CA LYS A 66 11.64 7.05 16.29
C LYS A 66 12.60 6.76 15.14
N ILE A 67 12.66 7.60 14.11
CA ILE A 67 13.63 7.48 13.01
C ILE A 67 15.04 7.81 13.51
N ASP A 68 15.19 8.88 14.30
CA ASP A 68 16.47 9.30 14.90
C ASP A 68 17.05 8.22 15.81
N HIS A 69 16.20 7.59 16.63
CA HIS A 69 16.61 6.49 17.48
C HIS A 69 17.01 5.23 16.68
N ARG A 70 16.37 4.97 15.54
CA ARG A 70 16.79 3.88 14.63
C ARG A 70 18.13 4.18 13.99
N LEU A 71 18.36 5.43 13.56
CA LEU A 71 19.64 5.86 12.99
C LEU A 71 20.78 5.70 14.01
N GLY A 72 20.60 6.13 15.25
CA GLY A 72 21.63 5.97 16.29
C GLY A 72 21.99 4.50 16.58
N VAL A 73 21.01 3.59 16.52
CA VAL A 73 21.27 2.14 16.65
C VAL A 73 22.03 1.57 15.46
N LEU A 74 21.75 2.02 14.24
CA LEU A 74 22.51 1.63 13.04
C LEU A 74 23.92 2.22 13.04
N GLU A 75 24.07 3.48 13.46
CA GLU A 75 25.37 4.15 13.57
C GLU A 75 26.24 3.47 14.62
N ALA A 76 25.71 3.15 15.80
CA ALA A 76 26.42 2.36 16.81
C ALA A 76 26.86 0.98 16.30
N ARG A 77 26.02 0.29 15.51
CA ARG A 77 26.38 -0.98 14.85
C ARG A 77 27.47 -0.82 13.80
N THR A 78 27.46 0.29 13.08
CA THR A 78 28.42 0.57 12.00
C THR A 78 29.75 1.02 12.58
N GLN A 79 29.75 1.80 13.65
CA GLN A 79 30.95 2.27 14.33
C GLN A 79 31.68 1.14 15.06
N GLN A 80 30.97 0.10 15.47
CA GLN A 80 31.58 -1.13 15.99
C GLN A 80 32.32 -1.95 14.90
N VAL A 81 32.17 -1.59 13.62
CA VAL A 81 32.81 -2.25 12.47
C VAL A 81 34.02 -1.45 11.93
N ASP A 82 34.30 -0.26 12.46
CA ASP A 82 35.50 0.53 12.12
C ASP A 82 36.50 0.41 13.29
N VAL A 83 37.49 -0.50 13.27
CA VAL A 83 38.89 -0.33 12.80
C VAL A 83 39.68 -1.58 13.34
N PRO A 84 40.74 -2.19 12.71
CA PRO A 84 41.65 -1.66 11.69
C PRO A 84 41.79 -2.46 10.38
N ARG A 85 41.92 -1.64 9.33
CA ARG A 85 42.08 -1.87 7.90
C ARG A 85 43.44 -2.48 7.47
N ARG A 86 43.89 -3.60 8.08
CA ARG A 86 45.16 -4.25 7.69
C ARG A 86 45.09 -5.76 7.38
N SER A 87 43.93 -6.40 7.54
CA SER A 87 43.77 -7.85 7.32
C SER A 87 42.80 -8.21 6.18
N VAL A 88 42.26 -7.22 5.46
CA VAL A 88 41.21 -7.38 4.44
C VAL A 88 41.77 -7.55 3.03
N GLU A 89 42.85 -8.33 2.87
CA GLU A 89 43.24 -8.84 1.55
C GLU A 89 43.15 -10.36 1.49
N ILE A 90 43.22 -11.06 2.63
CA ILE A 90 43.13 -12.53 2.68
C ILE A 90 41.68 -13.01 2.92
N ARG A 91 40.74 -12.12 3.27
CA ARG A 91 39.36 -12.49 3.65
C ARG A 91 38.26 -12.01 2.68
N ALA A 92 38.63 -11.45 1.53
CA ALA A 92 37.67 -11.05 0.50
C ALA A 92 36.93 -12.25 -0.13
N THR A 93 37.45 -13.48 0.02
CA THR A 93 36.78 -14.71 -0.41
C THR A 93 35.87 -15.35 0.66
N GLN A 94 35.84 -14.85 1.91
CA GLN A 94 35.24 -15.61 3.02
C GLN A 94 34.26 -14.85 3.93
N MET A 95 33.74 -13.67 3.53
CA MET A 95 32.65 -13.01 4.28
C MET A 95 31.45 -12.61 3.42
N ALA A 96 31.15 -13.42 2.40
CA ALA A 96 29.75 -13.66 2.04
C ALA A 96 29.16 -14.63 3.08
N MET A 97 28.49 -14.12 4.10
CA MET A 97 27.53 -14.89 4.89
C MET A 97 26.39 -14.00 5.39
N PRO A 98 25.19 -14.56 5.53
CA PRO A 98 23.98 -13.99 4.96
C PRO A 98 23.13 -13.35 6.06
N THR A 99 22.22 -12.48 5.64
CA THR A 99 21.06 -12.05 6.41
C THR A 99 20.12 -13.26 6.62
N THR A 100 20.50 -14.23 7.45
CA THR A 100 19.81 -15.52 7.63
C THR A 100 18.35 -15.32 8.10
N GLY A 101 18.07 -14.28 8.88
CA GLY A 101 16.70 -13.97 9.33
C GLY A 101 15.76 -13.52 8.21
N GLN A 102 16.24 -12.74 7.24
CA GLN A 102 15.39 -12.18 6.18
C GLN A 102 15.00 -13.25 5.14
N HIS A 103 15.93 -14.15 4.82
CA HIS A 103 15.66 -15.26 3.91
C HIS A 103 14.71 -16.31 4.50
N VAL A 104 14.81 -16.58 5.81
CA VAL A 104 13.92 -17.55 6.48
C VAL A 104 12.49 -17.04 6.53
N VAL A 105 12.28 -15.74 6.78
CA VAL A 105 10.92 -15.15 6.79
C VAL A 105 10.30 -15.17 5.38
N ALA A 106 11.08 -14.84 4.34
CA ALA A 106 10.59 -14.89 2.96
C ALA A 106 10.21 -16.33 2.54
N HIS A 107 11.06 -17.31 2.86
CA HIS A 107 10.82 -18.71 2.55
C HIS A 107 9.59 -19.28 3.27
N ASN A 108 9.40 -18.94 4.54
CA ASN A 108 8.23 -19.37 5.33
C ASN A 108 6.92 -18.77 4.78
N TYR A 109 6.95 -17.54 4.28
CA TYR A 109 5.78 -16.89 3.68
C TYR A 109 5.41 -17.52 2.32
N GLU A 110 6.40 -17.88 1.49
CA GLU A 110 6.17 -18.61 0.24
C GLU A 110 5.52 -19.98 0.49
N LEU A 111 6.00 -20.71 1.50
CA LEU A 111 5.39 -21.99 1.91
C LEU A 111 3.96 -21.81 2.41
N ALA A 112 3.69 -20.78 3.22
CA ALA A 112 2.33 -20.47 3.70
C ALA A 112 1.36 -20.16 2.56
N GLN A 113 1.82 -19.48 1.50
CA GLN A 113 1.01 -19.22 0.30
C GLN A 113 0.67 -20.49 -0.48
N GLN A 114 1.60 -21.46 -0.56
CA GLN A 114 1.33 -22.75 -1.20
C GLN A 114 0.28 -23.53 -0.42
N LEU A 115 0.45 -23.66 0.90
CA LEU A 115 -0.51 -24.36 1.77
C LEU A 115 -1.89 -23.70 1.78
N ALA A 116 -1.95 -22.36 1.74
CA ALA A 116 -3.22 -21.65 1.65
C ALA A 116 -3.96 -21.89 0.31
N ARG A 117 -3.22 -22.11 -0.79
CA ARG A 117 -3.82 -22.51 -2.08
C ARG A 117 -4.32 -23.95 -2.06
N GLU A 118 -3.68 -24.82 -1.29
CA GLU A 118 -4.10 -26.21 -1.07
C GLU A 118 -5.28 -26.34 -0.10
N GLY A 119 -5.75 -25.23 0.50
CA GLY A 119 -6.89 -25.21 1.43
C GLY A 119 -6.54 -25.58 2.87
N SER A 120 -5.27 -25.44 3.26
CA SER A 120 -4.80 -25.68 4.63
C SER A 120 -5.40 -24.68 5.62
N ASP A 121 -5.71 -25.14 6.83
CA ASP A 121 -6.38 -24.34 7.87
C ASP A 121 -5.41 -23.39 8.61
N LEU A 122 -5.97 -22.36 9.25
CA LEU A 122 -5.26 -21.30 9.98
C LEU A 122 -4.22 -21.87 10.97
N GLU A 123 -4.61 -22.89 11.72
CA GLU A 123 -3.73 -23.51 12.73
C GLU A 123 -2.51 -24.18 12.06
N GLN A 124 -2.69 -24.80 10.90
CA GLN A 124 -1.61 -25.45 10.16
C GLN A 124 -0.60 -24.44 9.61
N LEU A 125 -1.06 -23.27 9.14
CA LEU A 125 -0.17 -22.18 8.70
C LEU A 125 0.67 -21.64 9.87
N MET A 126 0.07 -21.49 11.05
CA MET A 126 0.79 -21.03 12.24
C MET A 126 1.84 -22.04 12.70
N THR A 127 1.48 -23.33 12.78
CA THR A 127 2.40 -24.37 13.27
C THR A 127 3.52 -24.69 12.28
N ARG A 128 3.23 -24.73 10.97
CA ARG A 128 4.21 -25.18 9.96
C ARG A 128 5.09 -24.07 9.42
N CYS A 129 4.54 -22.87 9.26
CA CYS A 129 5.26 -21.75 8.67
C CYS A 129 5.73 -20.73 9.72
N GLY A 130 5.36 -20.93 11.00
CA GLY A 130 5.70 -20.01 12.07
C GLY A 130 5.07 -18.63 11.91
N LEU A 131 3.96 -18.55 11.17
CA LEU A 131 3.24 -17.29 10.96
C LEU A 131 2.53 -16.86 12.24
N SER A 132 2.48 -15.55 12.48
CA SER A 132 1.59 -15.01 13.49
C SER A 132 0.12 -15.22 13.08
N ARG A 133 -0.78 -15.25 14.06
CA ARG A 133 -2.23 -15.47 13.84
C ARG A 133 -2.81 -14.49 12.80
N ASN A 134 -2.38 -13.24 12.85
CA ASN A 134 -2.85 -12.19 11.94
C ASN A 134 -2.30 -12.39 10.52
N GLU A 135 -1.06 -12.86 10.38
CA GLU A 135 -0.46 -13.15 9.06
C GLU A 135 -1.13 -14.36 8.41
N ALA A 136 -1.42 -15.41 9.18
CA ALA A 136 -2.11 -16.59 8.67
C ALA A 136 -3.54 -16.25 8.19
N GLU A 137 -4.28 -15.42 8.94
CA GLU A 137 -5.61 -14.97 8.55
C GLU A 137 -5.59 -14.10 7.27
N LEU A 138 -4.58 -13.23 7.14
CA LEU A 138 -4.40 -12.41 5.95
C LEU A 138 -4.11 -13.26 4.71
N VAL A 139 -3.20 -14.25 4.83
CA VAL A 139 -2.85 -15.17 3.74
C VAL A 139 -4.08 -15.99 3.31
N LEU A 140 -4.88 -16.49 4.26
CA LEU A 140 -6.13 -17.18 3.96
C LEU A 140 -7.12 -16.27 3.22
N ARG A 141 -7.36 -15.05 3.68
CA ARG A 141 -8.31 -14.13 3.01
C ARG A 141 -7.87 -13.75 1.60
N LEU A 142 -6.56 -13.59 1.37
CA LEU A 142 -6.00 -13.25 0.07
C LEU A 142 -6.05 -14.43 -0.92
N HIS A 143 -5.79 -15.64 -0.45
CA HIS A 143 -5.64 -16.81 -1.31
C HIS A 143 -6.89 -17.72 -1.38
N ALA A 144 -7.79 -17.69 -0.40
CA ALA A 144 -9.05 -18.45 -0.43
C ALA A 144 -10.05 -17.95 -1.48
N LYS A 145 -9.89 -16.71 -1.97
CA LYS A 145 -10.73 -16.16 -3.06
C LYS A 145 -10.21 -16.52 -4.46
N ARG A 146 -9.07 -17.21 -4.55
CA ARG A 146 -8.36 -17.50 -5.83
C ARG A 146 -8.36 -18.98 -6.22
N ALA A 147 -9.11 -19.81 -5.49
CA ALA A 147 -9.38 -21.21 -5.81
C ALA A 147 -10.85 -21.36 -6.26
#